data_AF-A0A3A9J1V4-F1
#
_entry.id   AF-A0A3A9J1V4-F1
#
_cell.length_a   1.000
_cell.length_b   1.000
_cell.length_c   1.000
_cell.angle_alpha   90.00
_cell.angle_beta   90.00
_cell.angle_gamma   90.00
#
_symmetry.space_group_name_H-M   'P 1'
#
loop_
_entity.id
_entity.type
_entity.pdbx_description
1 polymer ?
#
loop_
_entity_poly.entity_id
_entity_poly.type
_entity_poly.pdbx_seq_one_letter_code
_entity_poly.pdbx_strand_id
1 'polypeptide(L)'
;MTSEPLWDEEAAEADRPPWASRAAASAAALPAEALLRPLAEAEDALSRLDALAGAASPAVQAGLAARMALAEAAGWLAVEDIWVHPRDLALREARLTGSTTAALLGERLAAVLPATLQEAEAAPAEAPGDAAIEQALALARLLRRLATLQTVDPLDSAESFGLALGLLGAAQWPAVSAVPGVPAPDFGQWRTRFLQAGEDAPALLAAARGASTWARQAGEAEPARP
;
A
#
# COMPACT_ATOMS: atom_id res chain seq x y z
N MET A 1 -15.41 -27.75 -48.46
CA MET A 1 -14.74 -26.48 -48.13
C MET A 1 -15.44 -25.90 -46.92
N THR A 2 -14.96 -26.25 -45.74
CA THR A 2 -15.36 -25.68 -44.45
C THR A 2 -14.09 -25.10 -43.88
N SER A 3 -14.04 -23.77 -43.83
CA SER A 3 -12.90 -23.02 -43.30
C SER A 3 -12.84 -23.23 -41.79
N GLU A 4 -11.77 -23.84 -41.30
CA GLU A 4 -11.41 -23.74 -39.88
C GLU A 4 -11.00 -22.30 -39.56
N PRO A 5 -11.40 -21.74 -38.40
CA PRO A 5 -10.96 -20.42 -38.01
C PRO A 5 -9.50 -20.47 -37.54
N LEU A 6 -8.67 -19.61 -38.13
CA LEU A 6 -7.23 -19.41 -37.89
C LEU A 6 -6.94 -18.70 -36.54
N TRP A 7 -7.59 -19.11 -35.45
CA TRP A 7 -7.41 -18.47 -34.13
C TRP A 7 -7.39 -19.47 -32.97
N ASP A 8 -7.26 -20.76 -33.25
CA ASP A 8 -6.82 -21.71 -32.24
C ASP A 8 -5.29 -21.78 -32.26
N GLU A 9 -4.73 -21.69 -31.05
CA GLU A 9 -3.31 -21.85 -30.69
C GLU A 9 -2.43 -20.59 -30.84
N GLU A 10 -2.54 -19.67 -29.86
CA GLU A 10 -1.43 -18.88 -29.25
C GLU A 10 -1.92 -17.61 -28.50
N ALA A 11 -3.02 -17.68 -27.72
CA ALA A 11 -3.50 -16.53 -26.94
C ALA A 11 -3.66 -16.79 -25.43
N ALA A 12 -2.97 -17.79 -24.87
CA ALA A 12 -3.14 -18.17 -23.46
C ALA A 12 -2.20 -17.47 -22.46
N GLU A 13 -1.27 -16.61 -22.90
CA GLU A 13 -0.28 -15.98 -22.01
C GLU A 13 -0.35 -14.44 -21.95
N ALA A 14 -1.05 -13.79 -22.88
CA ALA A 14 -1.04 -12.33 -23.03
C ALA A 14 -2.00 -11.56 -22.10
N ASP A 15 -2.90 -12.24 -21.37
CA ASP A 15 -3.98 -11.60 -20.63
C ASP A 15 -3.81 -11.64 -19.10
N ARG A 16 -2.67 -12.12 -18.61
CA ARG A 16 -2.34 -11.97 -17.19
C ARG A 16 -1.83 -10.55 -16.94
N PRO A 17 -2.49 -9.77 -16.06
CA PRO A 17 -1.98 -8.44 -15.76
C PRO A 17 -0.58 -8.58 -15.14
N PRO A 18 0.34 -7.62 -15.38
CA PRO A 18 1.76 -7.75 -15.07
C PRO A 18 2.08 -7.95 -13.58
N TRP A 19 1.10 -7.81 -12.69
CA TRP A 19 1.22 -8.07 -11.25
C TRP A 19 0.85 -9.51 -10.85
N ALA A 20 0.07 -10.25 -11.65
CA ALA A 20 -0.34 -11.62 -11.37
C ALA A 20 0.79 -12.65 -11.57
N SER A 21 1.88 -12.27 -12.23
CA SER A 21 3.03 -13.11 -12.54
C SER A 21 4.23 -12.90 -11.62
N ARG A 22 4.11 -12.12 -10.54
CA ARG A 22 5.16 -11.99 -9.52
C ARG A 22 5.19 -13.23 -8.61
N ALA A 23 5.64 -14.35 -9.15
CA ALA A 23 6.32 -15.33 -8.33
C ALA A 23 7.55 -14.63 -7.74
N ALA A 24 7.67 -14.60 -6.41
CA ALA A 24 8.87 -14.09 -5.75
C ALA A 24 10.08 -14.83 -6.34
N ALA A 25 10.93 -14.13 -7.09
CA ALA A 25 12.16 -14.71 -7.58
C ALA A 25 12.90 -15.25 -6.36
N SER A 26 13.22 -16.55 -6.38
CA SER A 26 14.02 -17.20 -5.35
C SER A 26 15.22 -16.31 -5.03
N ALA A 27 15.44 -16.03 -3.75
CA ALA A 27 16.46 -15.13 -3.23
C ALA A 27 17.90 -15.67 -3.44
N ALA A 28 18.25 -16.03 -4.67
CA ALA A 28 19.62 -16.13 -5.10
C ALA A 28 20.15 -14.70 -5.16
N ALA A 29 21.22 -14.42 -4.40
CA ALA A 29 21.88 -13.13 -4.39
C ALA A 29 22.35 -12.79 -5.82
N LEU A 30 21.58 -11.96 -6.51
CA LEU A 30 21.97 -11.44 -7.81
C LEU A 30 23.22 -10.56 -7.58
N PRO A 31 24.29 -10.75 -8.36
CA PRO A 31 25.47 -9.90 -8.25
C PRO A 31 25.07 -8.45 -8.52
N ALA A 32 25.61 -7.50 -7.75
CA ALA A 32 25.19 -6.10 -7.76
C ALA A 32 25.27 -5.48 -9.17
N GLU A 33 26.23 -5.91 -9.99
CA GLU A 33 26.40 -5.47 -11.37
C GLU A 33 25.23 -5.86 -12.28
N ALA A 34 24.56 -6.99 -12.01
CA ALA A 34 23.40 -7.44 -12.76
C ALA A 34 22.12 -6.62 -12.43
N LEU A 35 22.12 -5.90 -11.30
CA LEU A 35 21.02 -5.04 -10.88
C LEU A 35 21.16 -3.59 -11.36
N LEU A 36 22.35 -3.15 -11.75
CA LEU A 36 22.60 -1.75 -12.14
C LEU A 36 21.73 -1.29 -13.32
N ARG A 37 21.63 -2.10 -14.38
CA ARG A 37 20.79 -1.75 -15.54
C ARG A 37 19.29 -1.72 -15.19
N PRO A 38 18.70 -2.77 -14.57
CA PRO A 38 17.31 -2.72 -14.14
C PRO A 38 16.99 -1.56 -13.19
N LEU A 39 17.92 -1.21 -12.28
CA LEU A 39 17.74 -0.08 -11.36
C LEU A 39 17.78 1.26 -12.08
N ALA A 40 18.69 1.44 -13.04
CA ALA A 40 18.75 2.66 -13.86
C ALA A 40 17.51 2.82 -14.75
N GLU A 41 17.00 1.71 -15.33
CA GLU A 41 15.75 1.71 -16.11
C GLU A 41 14.55 2.04 -15.22
N ALA A 42 14.52 1.53 -13.99
CA ALA A 42 13.49 1.85 -13.01
C ALA A 42 13.55 3.33 -12.57
N GLU A 43 14.74 3.87 -12.31
CA GLU A 43 14.94 5.28 -11.98
C GLU A 43 14.43 6.18 -13.12
N ASP A 44 14.86 5.92 -14.35
CA ASP A 44 14.46 6.68 -15.53
C ASP A 44 12.94 6.61 -15.78
N ALA A 45 12.32 5.44 -15.57
CA ALA A 45 10.87 5.30 -15.62
C ALA A 45 10.17 6.12 -14.52
N LEU A 46 10.68 6.11 -13.29
CA LEU A 46 10.15 6.89 -12.18
C LEU A 46 10.31 8.40 -12.43
N SER A 47 11.46 8.84 -12.92
CA SER A 47 11.70 10.25 -13.26
C SER A 47 10.77 10.74 -14.37
N ARG A 48 10.51 9.92 -15.40
CA ARG A 48 9.51 10.25 -16.43
C ARG A 48 8.11 10.34 -15.86
N LEU A 49 7.72 9.40 -15.00
CA LEU A 49 6.41 9.41 -14.36
C LEU A 49 6.23 10.68 -13.52
N ASP A 50 7.23 11.03 -12.71
CA ASP A 50 7.19 12.24 -11.89
C ASP A 50 7.09 13.51 -12.73
N ALA A 51 7.90 13.62 -13.79
CA ALA A 51 7.83 14.76 -14.72
C ALA A 51 6.45 14.88 -15.41
N LEU A 52 5.89 13.75 -15.88
CA LEU A 52 4.58 13.73 -16.52
C LEU A 52 3.44 14.02 -15.54
N ALA A 53 3.53 13.50 -14.30
CA ALA A 53 2.57 13.79 -13.24
C ALA A 53 2.63 15.28 -12.86
N GLY A 54 3.82 15.85 -12.68
CA GLY A 54 4.02 17.27 -12.37
C GLY A 54 3.52 18.22 -13.46
N ALA A 55 3.60 17.81 -14.74
CA ALA A 55 3.07 18.57 -15.87
C ALA A 55 1.54 18.43 -16.06
N ALA A 56 0.90 17.47 -15.40
CA ALA A 56 -0.53 17.23 -15.54
C ALA A 56 -1.37 18.31 -14.82
N SER A 57 -2.64 18.43 -15.17
CA SER A 57 -3.54 19.34 -14.46
C SER A 57 -3.78 18.88 -13.00
N PRO A 58 -4.12 19.79 -12.06
CA PRO A 58 -4.33 19.43 -10.66
C PRO A 58 -5.35 18.31 -10.44
N ALA A 59 -6.41 18.26 -11.26
CA ALA A 59 -7.41 17.20 -11.21
C ALA A 59 -6.83 15.83 -11.61
N VAL A 60 -5.96 15.80 -12.62
CA VAL A 60 -5.29 14.58 -13.08
C VAL A 60 -4.26 14.12 -12.04
N GLN A 61 -3.51 15.05 -11.45
CA GLN A 61 -2.59 14.75 -10.34
C GLN A 61 -3.32 14.12 -9.15
N ALA A 62 -4.42 14.73 -8.70
CA ALA A 62 -5.24 14.20 -7.62
C ALA A 62 -5.81 12.81 -7.96
N GLY A 63 -6.26 12.61 -9.20
CA GLY A 63 -6.76 11.31 -9.67
C GLY A 63 -5.68 10.23 -9.80
N LEU A 64 -4.44 10.60 -10.14
CA LEU A 64 -3.28 9.69 -10.14
C LEU A 64 -2.92 9.28 -8.72
N ALA A 65 -2.77 10.25 -7.81
CA ALA A 65 -2.47 10.01 -6.40
C ALA A 65 -3.52 9.09 -5.75
N ALA A 66 -4.81 9.31 -6.04
CA ALA A 66 -5.89 8.47 -5.53
C ALA A 66 -5.80 7.01 -6.01
N ARG A 67 -5.55 6.80 -7.31
CA ARG A 67 -5.43 5.44 -7.87
C ARG A 67 -4.19 4.71 -7.36
N MET A 68 -3.04 5.40 -7.27
CA MET A 68 -1.82 4.81 -6.73
C MET A 68 -1.98 4.44 -5.25
N ALA A 69 -2.62 5.30 -4.45
CA ALA A 69 -2.86 5.02 -3.03
C ALA A 69 -3.76 3.79 -2.82
N LEU A 70 -4.79 3.61 -3.64
CA LEU A 70 -5.66 2.42 -3.58
C LEU A 70 -4.96 1.16 -4.10
N ALA A 71 -4.09 1.29 -5.12
CA ALA A 71 -3.28 0.18 -5.60
C ALA A 71 -2.28 -0.29 -4.53
N GLU A 72 -1.63 0.65 -3.83
CA GLU A 72 -0.73 0.34 -2.72
C GLU A 72 -1.47 -0.32 -1.56
N ALA A 73 -2.65 0.19 -1.20
CA ALA A 73 -3.49 -0.41 -0.16
C ALA A 73 -3.93 -1.84 -0.50
N ALA A 74 -4.28 -2.11 -1.78
CA ALA A 74 -4.56 -3.46 -2.26
C ALA A 74 -3.31 -4.35 -2.21
N GLY A 75 -2.14 -3.81 -2.58
CA GLY A 75 -0.86 -4.52 -2.48
C GLY A 75 -0.51 -4.89 -1.04
N TRP A 76 -0.76 -3.98 -0.08
CA TRP A 76 -0.59 -4.24 1.34
C TRP A 76 -1.49 -5.39 1.82
N LEU A 77 -2.77 -5.40 1.43
CA LEU A 77 -3.67 -6.52 1.73
C LEU A 77 -3.17 -7.84 1.14
N ALA A 78 -2.64 -7.82 -0.09
CA ALA A 78 -2.12 -9.02 -0.74
C ALA A 78 -0.89 -9.62 -0.03
N VAL A 79 -0.08 -8.80 0.65
CA VAL A 79 1.02 -9.28 1.52
C VAL A 79 0.49 -10.05 2.72
N GLU A 80 -0.70 -9.71 3.21
CA GLU A 80 -1.41 -10.39 4.31
C GLU A 80 -2.33 -11.52 3.79
N ASP A 81 -2.11 -12.00 2.56
CA ASP A 81 -2.93 -13.02 1.87
C ASP A 81 -4.42 -12.63 1.67
N ILE A 82 -4.75 -11.34 1.78
CA ILE A 82 -6.09 -10.80 1.53
C ILE A 82 -6.14 -10.17 0.15
N TRP A 83 -6.73 -10.88 -0.81
CA TRP A 83 -6.84 -10.37 -2.18
C TRP A 83 -8.08 -9.49 -2.36
N VAL A 84 -7.87 -8.20 -2.66
CA VAL A 84 -8.94 -7.25 -3.00
C VAL A 84 -8.49 -6.36 -4.16
N HIS A 85 -9.28 -6.29 -5.23
CA HIS A 85 -8.97 -5.46 -6.38
C HIS A 85 -9.07 -3.95 -6.03
N PRO A 86 -8.13 -3.08 -6.46
CA PRO A 86 -8.14 -1.65 -6.11
C PRO A 86 -9.44 -0.92 -6.47
N ARG A 87 -10.12 -1.35 -7.53
CA ARG A 87 -11.43 -0.80 -7.93
C ARG A 87 -12.52 -1.06 -6.89
N ASP A 88 -12.51 -2.22 -6.25
CA ASP A 88 -13.50 -2.56 -5.23
C ASP A 88 -13.23 -1.78 -3.94
N LEU A 89 -11.95 -1.55 -3.61
CA LEU A 89 -11.57 -0.59 -2.56
C LEU A 89 -12.08 0.82 -2.88
N ALA A 90 -11.98 1.27 -4.14
CA ALA A 90 -12.52 2.57 -4.55
C ALA A 90 -14.04 2.67 -4.37
N LEU A 91 -14.78 1.62 -4.74
CA LEU A 91 -16.24 1.55 -4.56
C LEU A 91 -16.60 1.56 -3.07
N ARG A 92 -15.84 0.83 -2.25
CA ARG A 92 -16.00 0.81 -0.80
C ARG A 92 -15.72 2.17 -0.17
N GLU A 93 -14.65 2.84 -0.56
CA GLU A 93 -14.30 4.19 -0.08
C GLU A 93 -15.39 5.20 -0.44
N ALA A 94 -15.95 5.11 -1.65
CA ALA A 94 -17.06 5.92 -2.10
C ALA A 94 -18.41 5.55 -1.45
N ARG A 95 -18.43 4.57 -0.54
CA ARG A 95 -19.64 4.03 0.13
C ARG A 95 -20.68 3.51 -0.86
N LEU A 96 -20.25 3.04 -2.02
CA LEU A 96 -21.11 2.43 -3.04
C LEU A 96 -21.31 0.93 -2.78
N THR A 97 -20.49 0.32 -1.93
CA THR A 97 -20.59 -1.09 -1.54
C THR A 97 -20.66 -1.28 -0.03
N GLY A 98 -21.34 -2.35 0.38
CA GLY A 98 -21.60 -2.69 1.78
C GLY A 98 -20.47 -3.47 2.46
N SER A 99 -20.77 -4.02 3.64
CA SER A 99 -19.87 -4.94 4.37
C SER A 99 -19.64 -6.21 3.54
N THR A 100 -18.39 -6.63 3.46
CA THR A 100 -17.97 -7.86 2.78
C THR A 100 -18.37 -9.09 3.59
N THR A 101 -18.21 -9.05 4.92
CA THR A 101 -18.67 -10.11 5.84
C THR A 101 -20.17 -10.33 5.74
N ALA A 102 -20.96 -9.25 5.76
CA ALA A 102 -22.42 -9.34 5.60
C ALA A 102 -22.81 -9.84 4.19
N ALA A 103 -22.07 -9.44 3.16
CA ALA A 103 -22.31 -9.89 1.79
C ALA A 103 -22.01 -11.37 1.60
N LEU A 104 -20.99 -11.91 2.27
CA LEU A 104 -20.71 -13.36 2.27
C LEU A 104 -21.86 -14.15 2.88
N LEU A 105 -22.33 -13.74 4.06
CA LEU A 105 -23.47 -14.39 4.75
C LEU A 105 -24.76 -14.34 3.91
N GLY A 106 -24.92 -13.30 3.10
CA GLY A 106 -26.05 -13.14 2.18
C GLY A 106 -25.84 -13.74 0.80
N GLU A 107 -24.74 -14.46 0.53
CA GLU A 107 -24.37 -15.01 -0.79
C GLU A 107 -24.33 -13.95 -1.91
N ARG A 108 -23.96 -12.72 -1.56
CA ARG A 108 -23.97 -11.54 -2.45
C ARG A 108 -22.61 -10.87 -2.55
N LEU A 109 -21.52 -11.62 -2.33
CA LEU A 109 -20.16 -11.08 -2.35
C LEU A 109 -19.82 -10.41 -3.69
N ALA A 110 -20.33 -10.93 -4.81
CA ALA A 110 -20.17 -10.33 -6.15
C ALA A 110 -20.76 -8.92 -6.29
N ALA A 111 -21.72 -8.53 -5.46
CA ALA A 111 -22.27 -7.19 -5.46
C ALA A 111 -21.38 -6.17 -4.72
N VAL A 112 -20.45 -6.64 -3.86
CA VAL A 112 -19.57 -5.81 -3.05
C VAL A 112 -18.13 -5.82 -3.56
N LEU A 113 -17.69 -6.95 -4.12
CA LEU A 113 -16.36 -7.17 -4.67
C LEU A 113 -16.42 -7.65 -6.15
N PRO A 114 -17.07 -6.89 -7.05
CA PRO A 114 -17.29 -7.34 -8.42
C PRO A 114 -15.99 -7.59 -9.20
N ALA A 115 -15.00 -6.71 -9.08
CA ALA A 115 -13.74 -6.87 -9.81
C ALA A 115 -12.88 -7.99 -9.22
N THR A 116 -12.82 -8.08 -7.90
CA THR A 116 -12.07 -9.13 -7.18
C THR A 116 -12.59 -10.51 -7.54
N LEU A 117 -13.91 -10.71 -7.60
CA LEU A 117 -14.49 -12.00 -7.96
C LEU A 117 -14.44 -12.29 -9.45
N GLN A 118 -14.43 -11.28 -10.31
CA GLN A 118 -14.29 -11.47 -11.76
C GLN A 118 -12.89 -12.01 -12.11
N GLU A 119 -11.87 -11.60 -11.37
CA GLU A 119 -10.48 -12.02 -11.58
C GLU A 119 -10.07 -13.25 -10.74
N ALA A 120 -10.92 -13.69 -9.81
CA ALA A 120 -10.65 -14.85 -8.99
C ALA A 120 -10.82 -16.16 -9.79
N GLU A 121 -9.79 -17.01 -9.78
CA GLU A 121 -9.86 -18.36 -10.39
C GLU A 121 -10.86 -19.28 -9.67
N ALA A 122 -11.12 -19.02 -8.39
CA ALA A 122 -12.07 -19.76 -7.57
C ALA A 122 -12.84 -18.82 -6.63
N ALA A 123 -14.06 -19.20 -6.27
CA ALA A 123 -14.83 -18.47 -5.27
C ALA A 123 -14.06 -18.48 -3.93
N PRO A 124 -13.84 -17.32 -3.30
CA PRO A 124 -13.08 -17.25 -2.05
C PRO A 124 -13.86 -17.97 -0.94
N ALA A 125 -13.19 -18.86 -0.23
CA ALA A 125 -13.77 -19.61 0.90
C ALA A 125 -14.09 -18.69 2.09
N GLU A 126 -13.39 -17.56 2.18
CA GLU A 126 -13.55 -16.55 3.22
C GLU A 126 -13.60 -15.16 2.59
N ALA A 127 -14.44 -14.28 3.12
CA ALA A 127 -14.46 -12.89 2.67
C ALA A 127 -13.34 -12.10 3.36
N PRO A 128 -12.76 -11.10 2.68
CA PRO A 128 -11.87 -10.14 3.33
C PRO A 128 -12.53 -9.57 4.59
N GLY A 129 -11.80 -9.47 5.69
CA GLY A 129 -12.34 -8.87 6.90
C GLY A 129 -12.61 -7.37 6.70
N ASP A 130 -13.81 -6.90 7.05
CA ASP A 130 -14.15 -5.46 6.94
C ASP A 130 -13.14 -4.57 7.69
N ALA A 131 -12.60 -5.03 8.82
CA ALA A 131 -11.58 -4.30 9.58
C ALA A 131 -10.26 -4.12 8.79
N ALA A 132 -9.82 -5.15 8.07
CA ALA A 132 -8.63 -5.08 7.23
C ALA A 132 -8.86 -4.14 6.03
N ILE A 133 -10.05 -4.19 5.43
CA ILE A 133 -10.45 -3.24 4.37
C ILE A 133 -10.42 -1.80 4.88
N GLU A 134 -10.98 -1.52 6.07
CA GLU A 134 -10.96 -0.15 6.61
C GLU A 134 -9.54 0.32 6.93
N GLN A 135 -8.65 -0.57 7.40
CA GLN A 135 -7.22 -0.26 7.59
C GLN A 135 -6.51 0.06 6.27
N ALA A 136 -6.75 -0.74 5.22
CA ALA A 136 -6.20 -0.49 3.90
C ALA A 136 -6.69 0.86 3.32
N LEU A 137 -7.96 1.19 3.50
CA LEU A 137 -8.51 2.49 3.11
C LEU A 137 -7.92 3.64 3.93
N ALA A 138 -7.63 3.42 5.20
CA ALA A 138 -6.95 4.38 6.06
C ALA A 138 -5.52 4.68 5.54
N LEU A 139 -4.78 3.64 5.15
CA LEU A 139 -3.49 3.76 4.46
C LEU A 139 -3.61 4.55 3.16
N ALA A 140 -4.59 4.22 2.30
CA ALA A 140 -4.80 4.94 1.04
C ALA A 140 -5.07 6.44 1.28
N ARG A 141 -5.90 6.80 2.27
CA ARG A 141 -6.18 8.19 2.63
C ARG A 141 -4.93 8.92 3.12
N LEU A 142 -4.08 8.25 3.90
CA LEU A 142 -2.79 8.81 4.34
C LEU A 142 -1.88 9.10 3.14
N LEU A 143 -1.71 8.14 2.25
CA LEU A 143 -0.84 8.28 1.06
C LEU A 143 -1.31 9.43 0.17
N ARG A 144 -2.62 9.56 -0.08
CA ARG A 144 -3.16 10.71 -0.82
C ARG A 144 -2.88 12.02 -0.11
N ARG A 145 -3.01 12.06 1.22
CA ARG A 145 -2.74 13.27 1.98
C ARG A 145 -1.26 13.65 1.88
N LEU A 146 -0.34 12.70 2.03
CA LEU A 146 1.10 12.91 1.83
C LEU A 146 1.41 13.49 0.45
N ALA A 147 0.76 13.01 -0.61
CA ALA A 147 0.91 13.57 -1.95
C ALA A 147 0.45 15.04 -2.06
N THR A 148 -0.47 15.47 -1.18
CA THR A 148 -0.97 16.86 -1.12
C THR A 148 -0.26 17.72 -0.07
N LEU A 149 0.58 17.14 0.80
CA LEU A 149 1.23 17.82 1.93
C LEU A 149 2.41 18.72 1.51
N GLN A 150 2.37 19.31 0.31
CA GLN A 150 3.33 20.33 -0.12
C GLN A 150 3.37 21.57 0.80
N THR A 151 2.45 21.69 1.76
CA THR A 151 2.29 22.85 2.66
C THR A 151 2.50 22.57 4.15
N VAL A 152 2.52 21.31 4.60
CA VAL A 152 2.68 20.98 6.03
C VAL A 152 3.65 19.82 6.18
N ASP A 153 4.81 20.09 6.77
CA ASP A 153 5.78 19.04 7.13
C ASP A 153 5.21 18.20 8.28
N PRO A 154 4.87 16.91 8.06
CA PRO A 154 4.32 16.05 9.10
C PRO A 154 5.33 15.75 10.22
N LEU A 155 6.61 16.07 10.04
CA LEU A 155 7.65 15.87 11.03
C LEU A 155 8.00 17.16 11.80
N ASP A 156 7.33 18.27 11.54
CA ASP A 156 7.65 19.55 12.18
C ASP A 156 7.43 19.52 13.70
N SER A 157 6.33 18.90 14.13
CA SER A 157 5.94 18.79 15.53
C SER A 157 5.28 17.45 15.84
N ALA A 158 5.26 17.06 17.12
CA ALA A 158 4.58 15.86 17.57
C ALA A 158 3.06 15.91 17.28
N GLU A 159 2.48 17.10 17.30
CA GLU A 159 1.07 17.34 16.96
C GLU A 159 0.82 17.12 15.47
N SER A 160 1.63 17.71 14.60
CA SER A 160 1.54 17.52 13.14
C SER A 160 1.73 16.05 12.76
N PHE A 161 2.67 15.37 13.42
CA PHE A 161 2.92 13.96 13.24
C PHE A 161 1.73 13.10 13.69
N GLY A 162 1.18 13.38 14.87
CA GLY A 162 -0.02 12.70 15.39
C GLY A 162 -1.24 12.91 14.51
N LEU A 163 -1.45 14.12 13.97
CA LEU A 163 -2.54 14.43 13.04
C LEU A 163 -2.38 13.73 11.69
N ALA A 164 -1.15 13.59 11.19
CA ALA A 164 -0.86 12.84 9.98
C ALA A 164 -1.21 11.36 10.20
N LEU A 165 -0.76 10.77 11.31
CA LEU A 165 -0.91 9.34 11.58
C LEU A 165 -2.29 8.93 12.11
N GLY A 166 -3.03 9.82 12.77
CA GLY A 166 -4.39 9.54 13.25
C GLY A 166 -5.38 9.16 12.15
N LEU A 167 -5.02 9.38 10.89
CA LEU A 167 -5.78 8.95 9.71
C LEU A 167 -5.69 7.45 9.43
N LEU A 168 -4.68 6.75 9.98
CA LEU A 168 -4.50 5.30 9.89
C LEU A 168 -5.49 4.52 10.79
N GLY A 169 -6.30 5.22 11.58
CA GLY A 169 -7.32 4.64 12.45
C GLY A 169 -7.05 4.88 13.93
N ALA A 170 -8.02 4.50 14.78
CA ALA A 170 -7.93 4.65 16.22
C ALA A 170 -6.92 3.69 16.89
N ALA A 171 -6.35 2.76 16.14
CA ALA A 171 -5.41 1.77 16.65
C ALA A 171 -4.00 2.39 16.79
N GLN A 172 -3.71 2.82 18.02
CA GLN A 172 -2.46 2.50 18.72
C GLN A 172 -1.17 3.03 18.11
N TRP A 173 -1.14 4.27 17.59
CA TRP A 173 0.13 4.98 17.59
C TRP A 173 0.50 5.31 19.06
N PRO A 174 1.72 5.03 19.50
CA PRO A 174 2.10 4.93 20.91
C PRO A 174 2.21 6.26 21.66
N ALA A 175 1.79 7.35 21.04
CA ALA A 175 1.52 8.60 21.74
C ALA A 175 0.15 8.60 22.45
N VAL A 176 -0.80 7.71 22.08
CA VAL A 176 -2.20 7.80 22.55
C VAL A 176 -2.73 6.52 23.20
N SER A 177 -2.23 5.34 22.83
CA SER A 177 -2.52 4.10 23.59
C SER A 177 -1.42 3.85 24.62
N ALA A 178 -1.48 4.59 25.72
CA ALA A 178 -0.63 4.35 26.87
C ALA A 178 -0.95 2.95 27.43
N VAL A 179 -0.10 1.97 27.13
CA VAL A 179 -0.01 0.77 27.97
C VAL A 179 0.36 1.26 29.38
N PRO A 180 -0.45 0.97 30.43
CA PRO A 180 -0.16 1.45 31.77
C PRO A 180 1.26 1.03 32.19
N GLY A 181 2.13 2.02 32.47
CA GLY A 181 3.51 1.79 32.90
C GLY A 181 4.58 1.87 31.81
N VAL A 182 4.23 2.04 30.52
CA VAL A 182 5.21 2.32 29.45
C VAL A 182 5.29 3.84 29.24
N PRO A 183 6.46 4.47 29.38
CA PRO A 183 6.61 5.89 29.09
C PRO A 183 6.37 6.16 27.61
N ALA A 184 5.60 7.20 27.29
CA ALA A 184 5.39 7.61 25.91
C ALA A 184 6.74 7.94 25.25
N PRO A 185 6.96 7.53 23.98
CA PRO A 185 8.20 7.81 23.28
C PRO A 185 8.43 9.32 23.10
N ASP A 186 9.66 9.78 23.30
CA ASP A 186 10.06 11.18 23.11
C ASP A 186 10.21 11.49 21.61
N PHE A 187 9.20 12.18 21.06
CA PHE A 187 9.17 12.61 19.66
C PHE A 187 10.37 13.50 19.28
N GLY A 188 10.78 14.42 20.14
CA GLY A 188 11.88 15.33 19.85
C GLY A 188 13.20 14.57 19.70
N GLN A 189 13.48 13.68 20.66
CA GLN A 189 14.66 12.83 20.61
C GLN A 189 14.64 11.88 19.41
N TRP A 190 13.49 11.27 19.11
CA TRP A 190 13.34 10.41 17.94
C TRP A 190 13.58 11.18 16.64
N ARG A 191 12.94 12.33 16.45
CA ARG A 191 13.05 13.16 15.24
C ARG A 191 14.50 13.56 14.98
N THR A 192 15.22 14.02 16.00
CA THR A 192 16.64 14.39 15.86
C THR A 192 17.48 13.21 15.35
N ARG A 193 17.31 12.02 15.93
CA ARG A 193 18.04 10.82 15.50
C ARG A 193 17.63 10.37 14.10
N PHE A 194 16.34 10.46 13.76
CA PHE A 194 15.83 10.13 12.45
C PHE A 194 16.44 11.02 11.36
N LEU A 195 16.44 12.33 11.58
CA LEU A 195 17.02 13.29 10.63
C LEU A 195 18.53 13.09 10.47
N GLN A 196 19.27 12.86 11.57
CA GLN A 196 20.71 12.54 11.53
C GLN A 196 20.99 11.25 10.75
N ALA A 197 20.20 10.20 10.97
CA ALA A 197 20.35 8.94 10.24
C ALA A 197 20.04 9.08 8.74
N GLY A 198 19.22 10.06 8.36
CA GLY A 198 18.93 10.41 6.96
C GLY A 198 20.08 11.09 6.23
N GLU A 199 21.06 11.65 6.93
CA GLU A 199 22.27 12.22 6.32
C GLU A 199 23.24 11.14 5.82
N ASP A 200 23.27 9.99 6.50
CA ASP A 200 24.24 8.90 6.27
C ASP A 200 23.65 7.70 5.49
N ALA A 201 22.36 7.70 5.20
CA ALA A 201 21.68 6.56 4.57
C ALA A 201 20.65 6.99 3.51
N PRO A 202 20.40 6.14 2.49
CA PRO A 202 19.29 6.35 1.56
C PRO A 202 17.97 6.57 2.31
N ALA A 203 17.17 7.54 1.84
CA ALA A 203 15.96 8.02 2.54
C ALA A 203 15.00 6.90 2.96
N LEU A 204 14.84 5.87 2.11
CA LEU A 204 13.94 4.74 2.37
C LEU A 204 14.46 3.83 3.51
N LEU A 205 15.77 3.64 3.60
CA LEU A 205 16.39 2.90 4.71
C LEU A 205 16.35 3.69 6.02
N ALA A 206 16.55 5.01 5.96
CA ALA A 206 16.38 5.89 7.11
C ALA A 206 14.92 5.86 7.62
N ALA A 207 13.94 5.91 6.71
CA ALA A 207 12.51 5.79 7.02
C ALA A 207 12.17 4.46 7.71
N ALA A 208 12.60 3.33 7.14
CA ALA A 208 12.36 2.01 7.74
C ALA A 208 12.97 1.89 9.14
N ARG A 209 14.23 2.33 9.32
CA ARG A 209 14.90 2.33 10.63
C ARG A 209 14.21 3.27 11.63
N GLY A 210 13.78 4.44 11.19
CA GLY A 210 13.05 5.41 11.99
C GLY A 210 11.73 4.84 12.49
N ALA A 211 10.96 4.19 11.61
CA ALA A 211 9.71 3.52 11.95
C ALA A 211 9.93 2.37 12.95
N SER A 212 10.88 1.46 12.69
CA SER A 212 11.18 0.35 13.62
C SER A 212 11.67 0.83 14.98
N THR A 213 12.46 1.92 15.03
CA THR A 213 12.95 2.49 16.29
C THR A 213 11.81 3.08 17.11
N TRP A 214 10.88 3.77 16.45
CA TRP A 214 9.70 4.31 17.09
C TRP A 214 8.81 3.21 17.66
N ALA A 215 8.47 2.20 16.86
CA ALA A 215 7.67 1.03 17.29
C ALA A 215 8.31 0.29 18.49
N ARG A 216 9.64 0.20 18.53
CA ARG A 216 10.34 -0.40 19.69
C ARG A 216 10.24 0.45 20.95
N GLN A 217 10.45 1.77 20.84
CA GLN A 217 10.37 2.70 21.98
C GLN A 217 8.96 2.79 22.57
N ALA A 218 7.98 2.55 21.73
CA ALA A 218 6.58 2.46 22.01
C ALA A 218 6.12 1.18 22.71
N GLY A 219 6.98 0.17 22.80
CA GLY A 219 6.63 -1.13 23.36
C GLY A 219 5.80 -2.02 22.42
N GLU A 220 5.74 -1.71 21.12
CA GLU A 220 5.24 -2.65 20.13
C GLU A 220 6.29 -3.77 19.97
N ALA A 221 5.90 -5.00 20.31
CA ALA A 221 6.76 -6.16 20.13
C ALA A 221 7.09 -6.33 18.65
N GLU A 222 8.34 -6.66 18.34
CA GLU A 222 8.76 -7.07 17.00
C GLU A 222 7.85 -8.22 16.56
N PRO A 223 7.13 -8.11 15.43
CA PRO A 223 6.28 -9.22 14.99
C PRO A 223 7.17 -10.45 14.83
N ALA A 224 6.73 -11.57 15.41
CA ALA A 224 7.41 -12.84 15.24
C ALA A 224 7.49 -13.12 13.72
N ARG A 225 8.71 -13.07 13.18
CA ARG A 225 8.96 -13.43 11.78
C ARG A 225 8.63 -14.90 11.54
N PRO A 226 7.95 -15.27 10.45
CA PRO A 226 8.32 -16.45 9.70
C PRO A 226 9.65 -16.24 8.94
#